data_AF-A0AB38LWC4-F1
#
_entry.id   AF-A0AB38LWC4-F1
#
_cell.length_a   1.000
_cell.length_b   1.000
_cell.length_c   1.000
_cell.angle_alpha   90.00
_cell.angle_beta   90.00
_cell.angle_gamma   90.00
#
_symmetry.space_group_name_H-M   'P 1'
#
loop_
_entity.id
_entity.type
_entity.pdbx_description
1 polymer ?
#
loop_
_entity_poly.entity_id
_entity_poly.type
_entity_poly.pdbx_seq_one_letter_code
_entity_poly.pdbx_strand_id
1 'polypeptide(L)'
;MPLCTSSVNVVFSNRDIAITNLRLLSLPNEVITMICTDDEISAKDMCAIRLTCKELRAIVEKDFAKRYFQDPFVMMTRESLQALVDICKHPVLGPYVRKVQLSNRRFNADLLPDLAEEMAEASIEGRQADNDMQLVRGKLQSLMDLVYARWTLTESGDALKLLTEAFKVLGTTGKPIALASQQHNLGSHPIGFTNSPFDVHPTDPNERTPTSAMYPTLEILLNAAQAGNCSVAELEVGVDCSTNYGTVLNPDEAESFQQFSKSLLVGVKEFRVGFEWQSQSGLQNFTTADYITSLLKCLPNDLKTFVLRSNLDVDATKNISYTEAHLTQQCFSVIQVNNLESICLSKLCIREESLFRILNLSKKTLISLTLENISLIGDWDIVLSRIAASCCSLQQVSLDGAHKVLIDDHPPPYYHHLETVSKWYSSAIKFRGKDAFSLGLEDFIEHQDVERQEIARQIAERTKAEREERRLWRAEYGATAGEDPESEDEEQEEVERRESKREAARRRKEQRKQQESGRPLRRSKRLAGIKAAADQPEQAEQAEQAEQAEQPDQPDQPDQPDQPDQSDQPDQPDQTDQANQAE
;
A
#
# COMPACT_ATOMS: atom_id res chain seq x y z
N MET A 1 37.39 4.44 13.43
CA MET A 1 37.85 5.85 13.30
C MET A 1 37.33 6.66 14.50
N PRO A 2 38.04 7.69 14.97
CA PRO A 2 38.20 7.98 16.39
C PRO A 2 37.00 8.71 17.02
N LEU A 3 36.74 8.34 18.28
CA LEU A 3 35.79 8.96 19.20
C LEU A 3 36.18 10.41 19.46
N CYS A 4 35.28 11.35 19.16
CA CYS A 4 35.41 12.74 19.59
C CYS A 4 35.30 12.82 21.11
N THR A 5 36.39 13.24 21.75
CA THR A 5 36.43 13.70 23.14
C THR A 5 35.94 15.14 23.21
N SER A 6 34.76 15.38 23.79
CA SER A 6 34.41 16.68 24.36
C SER A 6 34.17 16.51 25.86
N SER A 7 35.26 16.40 26.61
CA SER A 7 35.23 16.60 28.07
C SER A 7 34.93 18.05 28.37
N VAL A 8 33.67 18.36 28.68
CA VAL A 8 33.35 19.55 29.48
C VAL A 8 33.67 19.18 30.93
N ASN A 9 34.87 19.55 31.38
CA ASN A 9 35.25 19.46 32.80
C ASN A 9 34.45 20.52 33.59
N VAL A 10 33.28 20.13 34.10
CA VAL A 10 32.60 20.91 35.14
C VAL A 10 33.24 20.53 36.47
N VAL A 11 34.17 21.36 36.94
CA VAL A 11 34.77 21.26 38.27
C VAL A 11 33.73 21.77 39.27
N PHE A 12 33.01 20.85 39.93
CA PHE A 12 32.18 21.21 41.08
C PHE A 12 33.07 21.49 42.29
N SER A 13 32.90 22.67 42.89
CA SER A 13 33.64 23.07 44.08
C SER A 13 32.99 22.46 45.33
N ASN A 14 33.78 22.11 46.36
CA ASN A 14 33.29 21.50 47.60
C ASN A 14 32.27 22.34 48.42
N ARG A 15 31.85 23.52 47.95
CA ARG A 15 30.72 24.30 48.49
C ARG A 15 29.40 24.07 47.75
N ASP A 16 29.42 23.45 46.57
CA ASP A 16 28.21 23.06 45.81
C ASP A 16 27.63 21.71 46.26
N ILE A 17 28.29 21.07 47.23
CA ILE A 17 27.81 19.84 47.88
C ILE A 17 26.52 20.09 48.69
N ALA A 18 26.09 21.34 48.90
CA ALA A 18 24.75 21.61 49.44
C ALA A 18 23.59 21.26 48.48
N ILE A 19 23.88 20.92 47.21
CA ILE A 19 22.91 20.39 46.23
C ILE A 19 22.84 18.83 46.30
N THR A 20 23.59 18.17 47.19
CA THR A 20 23.71 16.69 47.23
C THR A 20 22.57 15.97 47.94
N ASN A 21 21.33 16.15 47.51
CA ASN A 21 20.29 15.16 47.79
C ASN A 21 19.13 15.15 46.79
N LEU A 22 19.35 15.56 45.53
CA LEU A 22 18.45 15.12 44.46
C LEU A 22 18.82 13.67 44.10
N ARG A 23 18.34 12.73 44.92
CA ARG A 23 18.39 11.31 44.57
C ARG A 23 17.27 11.07 43.58
N LEU A 24 17.49 10.31 42.50
CA LEU A 24 16.42 10.02 41.53
C LEU A 24 15.15 9.51 42.22
N LEU A 25 15.31 8.66 43.24
CA LEU A 25 14.24 8.11 44.09
C LEU A 25 13.59 9.10 45.07
N SER A 26 14.11 10.32 45.21
CA SER A 26 13.45 11.39 45.98
C SER A 26 12.42 12.17 45.15
N LEU A 27 12.36 11.92 43.84
CA LEU A 27 11.32 12.48 42.98
C LEU A 27 10.01 11.69 43.12
N PRO A 28 8.84 12.31 42.88
CA PRO A 28 7.57 11.59 42.77
C PRO A 28 7.65 10.50 41.70
N ASN A 29 6.94 9.38 41.91
CA ASN A 29 6.93 8.25 40.98
C ASN A 29 6.52 8.70 39.57
N GLU A 30 5.59 9.65 39.45
CA GLU A 30 5.13 10.20 38.17
C GLU A 30 6.28 10.88 37.42
N VAL A 31 7.14 11.63 38.11
CA VAL A 31 8.29 12.32 37.51
C VAL A 31 9.36 11.31 37.11
N ILE A 32 9.61 10.30 37.95
CA ILE A 32 10.53 9.20 37.62
C ILE A 32 10.03 8.45 36.39
N THR A 33 8.74 8.13 36.32
CA THR A 33 8.13 7.51 35.15
C THR A 33 8.32 8.40 33.93
N MET A 34 7.97 9.69 33.98
CA MET A 34 8.16 10.61 32.85
C MET A 34 9.61 10.62 32.34
N ILE A 35 10.59 10.70 33.25
CA ILE A 35 12.00 10.66 32.90
C ILE A 35 12.33 9.32 32.24
N CYS A 36 11.99 8.20 32.87
CA CYS A 36 12.38 6.87 32.41
C CYS A 36 11.62 6.43 31.14
N THR A 37 10.44 6.96 30.88
CA THR A 37 9.63 6.60 29.71
C THR A 37 9.74 7.59 28.57
N ASP A 38 10.66 8.56 28.65
CA ASP A 38 10.94 9.49 27.57
C ASP A 38 11.30 8.74 26.28
N ASP A 39 10.86 9.27 25.14
CA ASP A 39 11.03 8.61 23.85
C ASP A 39 12.50 8.56 23.42
N GLU A 40 13.34 9.50 23.90
CA GLU A 40 14.77 9.53 23.64
C GLU A 40 15.55 8.44 24.41
N ILE A 41 14.97 7.84 25.45
CA ILE A 41 15.61 6.76 26.18
C ILE A 41 15.56 5.46 25.37
N SER A 42 16.73 4.89 25.12
CA SER A 42 16.85 3.65 24.35
C SER A 42 16.33 2.44 25.14
N ALA A 43 15.96 1.37 24.42
CA ALA A 43 15.57 0.11 25.05
C ALA A 43 16.67 -0.47 25.95
N LYS A 44 17.95 -0.24 25.62
CA LYS A 44 19.10 -0.68 26.41
C LYS A 44 19.17 0.06 27.75
N ASP A 45 18.96 1.37 27.72
CA ASP A 45 18.98 2.20 28.92
C ASP A 45 17.79 1.87 29.84
N MET A 46 16.61 1.64 29.27
CA MET A 46 15.44 1.16 30.01
C MET A 46 15.69 -0.19 30.69
N CYS A 47 16.35 -1.12 30.00
CA CYS A 47 16.78 -2.38 30.60
C CYS A 47 17.79 -2.14 31.75
N ALA A 48 18.75 -1.23 31.57
CA ALA A 48 19.71 -0.89 32.61
C ALA A 48 19.02 -0.29 33.85
N ILE A 49 18.08 0.65 33.67
CA ILE A 49 17.28 1.26 34.75
C ILE A 49 16.51 0.19 35.53
N ARG A 50 15.91 -0.79 34.85
CA ARG A 50 15.21 -1.90 35.51
C ARG A 50 16.12 -2.77 36.37
N LEU A 51 17.41 -2.82 36.03
CA LEU A 51 18.40 -3.62 36.73
C LEU A 51 19.09 -2.88 37.88
N THR A 52 18.91 -1.55 38.02
CA THR A 52 19.60 -0.78 39.06
C THR A 52 19.07 -1.06 40.47
N CYS A 53 17.75 -1.05 40.69
CA CYS A 53 17.14 -1.36 41.99
C CYS A 53 15.66 -1.78 41.87
N LYS A 54 15.11 -2.36 42.95
CA LYS A 54 13.74 -2.90 42.97
C LYS A 54 12.67 -1.81 42.86
N GLU A 55 12.92 -0.63 43.43
CA GLU A 55 12.01 0.52 43.42
C GLU A 55 11.87 1.08 42.01
N LEU A 56 12.99 1.40 41.34
CA LEU A 56 12.98 1.89 39.96
C LEU A 56 12.35 0.86 39.03
N ARG A 57 12.70 -0.42 39.21
CA ARG A 57 12.05 -1.51 38.47
C ARG A 57 10.53 -1.44 38.65
N ALA A 58 10.03 -1.40 39.88
CA ALA A 58 8.59 -1.37 40.13
C ALA A 58 7.89 -0.16 39.50
N ILE A 59 8.55 1.00 39.44
CA ILE A 59 8.02 2.22 38.81
C ILE A 59 7.93 2.08 37.28
N VAL A 60 8.97 1.55 36.64
CA VAL A 60 9.07 1.55 35.17
C VAL A 60 8.60 0.26 34.50
N GLU A 61 8.47 -0.85 35.24
CA GLU A 61 8.16 -2.19 34.66
C GLU A 61 6.87 -2.17 33.84
N LYS A 62 5.86 -1.42 34.30
CA LYS A 62 4.56 -1.31 33.62
C LYS A 62 4.68 -0.65 32.26
N ASP A 63 5.37 0.48 32.17
CA ASP A 63 5.51 1.22 30.92
C ASP A 63 6.54 0.56 30.00
N PHE A 64 7.56 -0.08 30.56
CA PHE A 64 8.42 -1.00 29.83
C PHE A 64 7.62 -2.15 29.18
N ALA A 65 6.69 -2.77 29.92
CA ALA A 65 5.85 -3.84 29.39
C ALA A 65 4.96 -3.35 28.24
N LYS A 66 4.34 -2.18 28.38
CA LYS A 66 3.55 -1.57 27.29
C LYS A 66 4.42 -1.23 26.07
N ARG A 67 5.63 -0.70 26.27
CA ARG A 67 6.47 -0.22 25.17
C ARG A 67 7.09 -1.37 24.36
N TYR A 68 7.44 -2.48 25.01
CA TYR A 68 8.24 -3.54 24.35
C TYR A 68 7.56 -4.91 24.28
N PHE A 69 6.52 -5.16 25.07
CA PHE A 69 5.85 -6.47 25.16
C PHE A 69 4.36 -6.42 24.83
N GLN A 70 3.88 -5.32 24.27
CA GLN A 70 2.51 -5.24 23.75
C GLN A 70 2.34 -6.16 22.53
N ASP A 71 3.34 -6.17 21.65
CA ASP A 71 3.28 -6.86 20.36
C ASP A 71 4.48 -7.80 20.14
N PRO A 72 4.74 -8.80 21.02
CA PRO A 72 5.88 -9.70 20.90
C PRO A 72 5.99 -10.32 19.50
N PHE A 73 7.17 -10.16 18.91
CA PHE A 73 7.52 -10.67 17.59
C PHE A 73 8.54 -11.80 17.72
N VAL A 74 8.19 -13.00 17.29
CA VAL A 74 9.00 -14.22 17.50
C VAL A 74 9.33 -14.95 16.20
N MET A 75 10.44 -15.68 16.22
CA MET A 75 10.81 -16.62 15.15
C MET A 75 10.16 -17.99 15.35
N MET A 76 10.11 -18.78 14.26
CA MET A 76 9.74 -20.21 14.32
C MET A 76 10.92 -21.07 14.78
N THR A 77 11.34 -20.85 16.02
CA THR A 77 12.37 -21.64 16.72
C THR A 77 11.86 -22.00 18.11
N ARG A 78 12.39 -23.07 18.71
CA ARG A 78 11.93 -23.52 20.03
C ARG A 78 12.16 -22.45 21.09
N GLU A 79 13.32 -21.81 21.04
CA GLU A 79 13.77 -20.80 21.98
C GLU A 79 12.85 -19.56 21.93
N SER A 80 12.53 -19.08 20.72
CA SER A 80 11.68 -17.91 20.53
C SER A 80 10.22 -18.19 20.93
N LEU A 81 9.69 -19.36 20.59
CA LEU A 81 8.34 -19.76 21.01
C LEU A 81 8.25 -19.98 22.52
N GLN A 82 9.29 -20.54 23.15
CA GLN A 82 9.34 -20.65 24.61
C GLN A 82 9.42 -19.29 25.28
N ALA A 83 10.20 -18.35 24.73
CA ALA A 83 10.24 -16.98 25.24
C ALA A 83 8.86 -16.31 25.20
N LEU A 84 8.06 -16.56 24.15
CA LEU A 84 6.66 -16.10 24.10
C LEU A 84 5.83 -16.68 25.25
N VAL A 85 5.93 -17.98 25.51
CA VAL A 85 5.23 -18.64 26.63
C VAL A 85 5.62 -17.97 27.96
N ASP A 86 6.92 -17.73 28.17
CA ASP A 86 7.43 -17.12 29.39
C ASP A 86 6.95 -15.67 29.56
N ILE A 87 6.92 -14.89 28.47
CA ILE A 87 6.36 -13.53 28.44
C ILE A 87 4.88 -13.56 28.82
N CYS A 88 4.09 -14.43 28.18
CA CYS A 88 2.65 -14.53 28.42
C CYS A 88 2.34 -14.95 29.86
N LYS A 89 3.14 -15.85 30.45
CA LYS A 89 2.99 -16.28 31.86
C LYS A 89 3.49 -15.24 32.87
N HIS A 90 4.32 -14.29 32.46
CA HIS A 90 4.91 -13.35 33.40
C HIS A 90 3.83 -12.43 34.00
N PRO A 91 3.76 -12.28 35.33
CA PRO A 91 2.65 -11.59 36.02
C PRO A 91 2.54 -10.10 35.67
N VAL A 92 3.64 -9.48 35.24
CA VAL A 92 3.66 -8.05 34.84
C VAL A 92 3.63 -7.86 33.33
N LEU A 93 4.24 -8.77 32.53
CA LEU A 93 4.37 -8.54 31.07
C LEU A 93 3.15 -9.09 30.34
N GLY A 94 2.74 -10.33 30.66
CA GLY A 94 1.63 -11.03 30.03
C GLY A 94 0.33 -10.22 29.93
N PRO A 95 -0.12 -9.50 30.97
CA PRO A 95 -1.35 -8.69 30.90
C PRO A 95 -1.35 -7.58 29.84
N TYR A 96 -0.18 -7.15 29.36
CA TYR A 96 -0.03 -6.10 28.34
C TYR A 96 0.10 -6.64 26.93
N VAL A 97 0.27 -7.94 26.73
CA VAL A 97 0.28 -8.55 25.39
C VAL A 97 -1.09 -8.31 24.74
N ARG A 98 -1.09 -7.73 23.55
CA ARG A 98 -2.27 -7.41 22.73
C ARG A 98 -2.18 -7.96 21.32
N LYS A 99 -0.96 -8.14 20.80
CA LYS A 99 -0.70 -8.74 19.50
C LYS A 99 0.36 -9.82 19.63
N VAL A 100 0.20 -10.95 18.94
CA VAL A 100 1.27 -11.94 18.79
C VAL A 100 1.69 -11.97 17.33
N GLN A 101 2.98 -11.74 17.09
CA GLN A 101 3.56 -11.72 15.76
C GLN A 101 4.52 -12.90 15.62
N LEU A 102 4.34 -13.71 14.59
CA LEU A 102 5.24 -14.81 14.28
C LEU A 102 5.78 -14.55 12.89
N SER A 103 7.10 -14.35 12.77
CA SER A 103 7.75 -14.12 11.47
C SER A 103 7.31 -15.19 10.48
N ASN A 104 7.01 -14.81 9.24
CA ASN A 104 6.75 -15.73 8.15
C ASN A 104 7.93 -15.87 7.19
N ARG A 105 9.06 -15.18 7.44
CA ARG A 105 10.33 -15.39 6.76
C ARG A 105 11.00 -16.67 7.22
N ARG A 106 11.24 -17.57 6.27
CA ARG A 106 11.70 -18.93 6.48
C ARG A 106 12.95 -19.24 5.67
N PHE A 107 14.04 -19.47 6.38
CA PHE A 107 15.16 -20.22 5.81
C PHE A 107 14.71 -21.66 5.57
N ASN A 108 14.89 -22.15 4.35
CA ASN A 108 14.51 -23.48 3.92
C ASN A 108 15.65 -24.14 3.13
N ALA A 109 15.42 -25.37 2.68
CA ALA A 109 16.41 -26.14 1.95
C ALA A 109 16.71 -25.58 0.55
N ASP A 110 15.86 -24.71 0.00
CA ASP A 110 16.03 -24.15 -1.35
C ASP A 110 17.23 -23.19 -1.42
N LEU A 111 17.71 -22.71 -0.27
CA LEU A 111 18.93 -21.88 -0.17
C LEU A 111 20.23 -22.73 -0.16
N LEU A 112 20.13 -24.05 -0.04
CA LEU A 112 21.31 -24.93 0.02
C LEU A 112 22.12 -24.96 -1.30
N PRO A 113 21.51 -25.06 -2.49
CA PRO A 113 22.25 -25.03 -3.75
C PRO A 113 23.08 -23.76 -3.90
N ASP A 114 22.50 -22.61 -3.56
CA ASP A 114 23.20 -21.35 -3.72
C ASP A 114 24.37 -21.22 -2.73
N LEU A 115 24.22 -21.67 -1.47
CA LEU A 115 25.34 -21.71 -0.51
C LEU A 115 26.44 -22.68 -0.95
N ALA A 116 26.08 -23.77 -1.64
CA ALA A 116 27.04 -24.68 -2.23
C ALA A 116 27.79 -24.03 -3.42
N GLU A 117 27.11 -23.18 -4.21
CA GLU A 117 27.74 -22.38 -5.27
C GLU A 117 28.70 -21.34 -4.69
N GLU A 118 28.29 -20.57 -3.67
CA GLU A 118 29.17 -19.60 -2.98
C GLU A 118 30.42 -20.30 -2.40
N MET A 119 30.25 -21.54 -1.91
CA MET A 119 31.37 -22.35 -1.43
C MET A 119 32.30 -22.77 -2.57
N ALA A 120 31.75 -23.12 -3.74
CA ALA A 120 32.52 -23.45 -4.92
C ALA A 120 33.28 -22.22 -5.45
N GLU A 121 32.66 -21.05 -5.49
CA GLU A 121 33.29 -19.78 -5.87
C GLU A 121 34.42 -19.39 -4.92
N ALA A 122 34.16 -19.42 -3.60
CA ALA A 122 35.16 -19.14 -2.57
C ALA A 122 36.37 -20.10 -2.63
N SER A 123 36.18 -21.31 -3.17
CA SER A 123 37.28 -22.28 -3.36
C SER A 123 38.23 -21.93 -4.51
N ILE A 124 37.83 -21.02 -5.39
CA ILE A 124 38.57 -20.61 -6.60
C ILE A 124 39.31 -19.28 -6.37
N GLU A 125 38.82 -18.41 -5.48
CA GLU A 125 39.41 -17.09 -5.22
C GLU A 125 40.69 -17.16 -4.38
N GLY A 126 41.75 -16.42 -4.77
CA GLY A 126 43.12 -16.53 -4.28
C GLY A 126 43.38 -16.27 -2.77
N ARG A 127 44.14 -15.23 -2.41
CA ARG A 127 44.86 -15.10 -1.12
C ARG A 127 44.01 -15.14 0.19
N GLN A 128 42.68 -15.21 0.12
CA GLN A 128 41.75 -15.30 1.27
C GLN A 128 40.85 -16.56 1.27
N ALA A 129 41.04 -17.48 0.31
CA ALA A 129 40.22 -18.69 0.11
C ALA A 129 39.86 -19.45 1.40
N ASP A 130 40.84 -19.67 2.28
CA ASP A 130 40.63 -20.46 3.50
C ASP A 130 39.66 -19.80 4.49
N ASN A 131 39.69 -18.46 4.60
CA ASN A 131 38.81 -17.73 5.49
C ASN A 131 37.39 -17.66 4.92
N ASP A 132 37.27 -17.41 3.63
CA ASP A 132 35.97 -17.32 2.94
C ASP A 132 35.31 -18.70 2.90
N MET A 133 36.07 -19.76 2.60
CA MET A 133 35.59 -21.15 2.68
C MET A 133 35.13 -21.53 4.08
N GLN A 134 35.85 -21.13 5.15
CA GLN A 134 35.41 -21.38 6.52
C GLN A 134 34.13 -20.63 6.87
N LEU A 135 33.99 -19.38 6.42
CA LEU A 135 32.79 -18.58 6.62
C LEU A 135 31.58 -19.23 5.93
N VAL A 136 31.70 -19.58 4.64
CA VAL A 136 30.61 -20.20 3.88
C VAL A 136 30.26 -21.58 4.44
N ARG A 137 31.25 -22.38 4.84
CA ARG A 137 31.02 -23.66 5.54
C ARG A 137 30.24 -23.47 6.85
N GLY A 138 30.58 -22.43 7.61
CA GLY A 138 29.85 -22.06 8.83
C GLY A 138 28.40 -21.68 8.56
N LYS A 139 28.16 -20.86 7.53
CA LYS A 139 26.79 -20.50 7.07
C LYS A 139 26.00 -21.74 6.66
N LEU A 140 26.58 -22.63 5.85
CA LEU A 140 25.94 -23.86 5.37
C LEU A 140 25.54 -24.78 6.53
N GLN A 141 26.47 -25.05 7.46
CA GLN A 141 26.18 -25.87 8.64
C GLN A 141 25.05 -25.27 9.47
N SER A 142 25.11 -23.95 9.70
CA SER A 142 24.10 -23.25 10.50
C SER A 142 22.73 -23.24 9.81
N LEU A 143 22.67 -23.17 8.48
CA LEU A 143 21.41 -23.34 7.73
C LEU A 143 20.85 -24.75 7.91
N MET A 144 21.69 -25.78 7.74
CA MET A 144 21.26 -27.17 7.89
C MET A 144 20.69 -27.44 9.28
N ASP A 145 21.40 -26.98 10.32
CA ASP A 145 20.96 -27.12 11.71
C ASP A 145 19.62 -26.38 11.95
N LEU A 146 19.48 -25.17 11.40
CA LEU A 146 18.26 -24.36 11.51
C LEU A 146 17.06 -25.01 10.80
N VAL A 147 17.26 -25.48 9.56
CA VAL A 147 16.22 -26.16 8.76
C VAL A 147 15.78 -27.44 9.46
N TYR A 148 16.72 -28.25 9.96
CA TYR A 148 16.43 -29.50 10.66
C TYR A 148 15.69 -29.26 11.98
N ALA A 149 16.16 -28.31 12.80
CA ALA A 149 15.54 -27.98 14.09
C ALA A 149 14.09 -27.51 13.88
N ARG A 150 13.86 -26.68 12.86
CA ARG A 150 12.53 -26.17 12.54
C ARG A 150 11.60 -27.23 11.96
N TRP A 151 12.08 -28.06 11.05
CA TRP A 151 11.32 -29.20 10.52
C TRP A 151 10.86 -30.09 11.68
N THR A 152 11.78 -30.47 12.56
CA THR A 152 11.48 -31.27 13.76
C THR A 152 10.46 -30.58 14.66
N LEU A 153 10.59 -29.28 14.90
CA LEU A 153 9.67 -28.51 15.73
C LEU A 153 8.23 -28.46 15.17
N THR A 154 8.10 -28.43 13.85
CA THR A 154 6.82 -28.35 13.16
C THR A 154 6.17 -29.74 13.06
N GLU A 155 6.92 -30.75 12.58
CA GLU A 155 6.44 -32.14 12.41
C GLU A 155 6.07 -32.81 13.73
N SER A 156 6.79 -32.53 14.82
CA SER A 156 6.46 -33.06 16.16
C SER A 156 5.19 -32.43 16.77
N GLY A 157 4.67 -31.37 16.16
CA GLY A 157 3.58 -30.55 16.69
C GLY A 157 4.00 -29.69 17.90
N ASP A 158 5.29 -29.64 18.24
CA ASP A 158 5.76 -28.89 19.41
C ASP A 158 5.61 -27.37 19.23
N ALA A 159 5.79 -26.84 18.01
CA ALA A 159 5.46 -25.44 17.71
C ALA A 159 4.01 -25.10 18.07
N LEU A 160 3.07 -25.94 17.62
CA LEU A 160 1.64 -25.77 17.89
C LEU A 160 1.35 -25.86 19.39
N LYS A 161 1.99 -26.79 20.11
CA LYS A 161 1.83 -26.92 21.57
C LYS A 161 2.30 -25.67 22.31
N LEU A 162 3.50 -25.15 21.99
CA LEU A 162 4.05 -23.94 22.63
C LEU A 162 3.18 -22.71 22.36
N LEU A 163 2.76 -22.50 21.11
CA LEU A 163 1.85 -21.41 20.76
C LEU A 163 0.50 -21.57 21.48
N THR A 164 -0.06 -22.78 21.50
CA THR A 164 -1.32 -23.07 22.20
C THR A 164 -1.19 -22.77 23.70
N GLU A 165 -0.05 -23.10 24.31
CA GLU A 165 0.21 -22.78 25.70
C GLU A 165 0.24 -21.27 25.97
N ALA A 166 0.92 -20.49 25.11
CA ALA A 166 0.90 -19.03 25.20
C ALA A 166 -0.53 -18.48 25.06
N PHE A 167 -1.29 -18.96 24.06
CA PHE A 167 -2.66 -18.53 23.84
C PHE A 167 -3.65 -18.97 24.92
N LYS A 168 -3.42 -20.12 25.58
CA LYS A 168 -4.21 -20.50 26.77
C LYS A 168 -4.09 -19.44 27.86
N VAL A 169 -2.88 -18.94 28.11
CA VAL A 169 -2.66 -17.89 29.11
C VAL A 169 -3.38 -16.61 28.70
N LEU A 170 -3.22 -16.18 27.44
CA LEU A 170 -3.89 -14.97 26.94
C LEU A 170 -5.42 -15.11 26.93
N GLY A 171 -5.94 -16.30 26.63
CA GLY A 171 -7.37 -16.64 26.64
C GLY A 171 -8.01 -16.48 28.02
N THR A 172 -7.26 -16.69 29.12
CA THR A 172 -7.78 -16.45 30.48
C THR A 172 -8.20 -15.00 30.74
N THR A 173 -7.66 -14.05 29.97
CA THR A 173 -8.01 -12.63 30.12
C THR A 173 -9.39 -12.29 29.56
N GLY A 174 -9.94 -13.16 28.68
CA GLY A 174 -11.19 -12.93 27.96
C GLY A 174 -11.15 -11.77 26.96
N LYS A 175 -9.99 -11.12 26.76
CA LYS A 175 -9.82 -10.02 25.82
C LYS A 175 -9.36 -10.56 24.48
N PRO A 176 -10.00 -10.14 23.36
CA PRO A 176 -9.49 -10.46 22.05
C PRO A 176 -8.09 -9.89 21.82
N ILE A 177 -7.29 -10.62 21.05
CA ILE A 177 -5.94 -10.21 20.64
C ILE A 177 -5.87 -10.02 19.11
N ALA A 178 -4.80 -9.37 18.66
CA ALA A 178 -4.39 -9.34 17.27
C ALA A 178 -3.38 -10.47 16.99
N LEU A 179 -3.43 -11.04 15.79
CA LEU A 179 -2.42 -11.97 15.30
C LEU A 179 -1.74 -11.38 14.07
N ALA A 180 -0.43 -11.62 13.92
CA ALA A 180 0.27 -11.21 12.72
C ALA A 180 1.30 -12.23 12.21
N SER A 181 1.35 -12.41 10.89
CA SER A 181 2.41 -13.18 10.23
C SER A 181 3.68 -12.36 10.00
N GLN A 182 3.57 -11.02 9.98
CA GLN A 182 4.64 -10.03 10.04
C GLN A 182 4.02 -8.63 9.98
N GLN A 183 4.68 -7.62 10.55
CA GLN A 183 4.26 -6.22 10.40
C GLN A 183 4.97 -5.55 9.22
N HIS A 184 4.22 -4.73 8.48
CA HIS A 184 4.75 -3.90 7.39
C HIS A 184 5.59 -2.76 7.97
N ASN A 185 6.84 -2.62 7.50
CA ASN A 185 7.84 -1.60 7.90
C ASN A 185 8.45 -1.73 9.31
N LEU A 186 9.17 -2.80 9.62
CA LEU A 186 9.99 -2.78 10.84
C LEU A 186 11.39 -3.32 10.60
N GLY A 187 12.37 -2.42 10.74
CA GLY A 187 13.73 -2.76 11.17
C GLY A 187 13.78 -3.22 12.63
N SER A 188 12.75 -3.95 13.11
CA SER A 188 12.74 -4.58 14.42
C SER A 188 12.94 -6.09 14.26
N HIS A 189 13.99 -6.57 14.89
CA HIS A 189 14.37 -7.98 14.80
C HIS A 189 13.47 -8.82 15.70
N PRO A 190 13.01 -10.01 15.24
CA PRO A 190 12.23 -10.89 16.08
C PRO A 190 13.06 -11.40 17.26
N ILE A 191 12.39 -11.74 18.36
CA ILE A 191 13.00 -12.41 19.51
C ILE A 191 13.64 -13.71 19.01
N GLY A 192 14.92 -13.89 19.36
CA GLY A 192 15.76 -15.01 18.92
C GLY A 192 16.61 -14.72 17.68
N PHE A 193 16.44 -13.57 17.03
CA PHE A 193 17.20 -13.20 15.83
C PHE A 193 18.71 -13.18 16.04
N THR A 194 19.21 -12.79 17.21
CA THR A 194 20.66 -12.75 17.49
C THR A 194 21.33 -14.12 17.43
N ASN A 195 20.55 -15.20 17.44
CA ASN A 195 21.04 -16.57 17.29
C ASN A 195 20.90 -17.07 15.84
N SER A 196 20.36 -16.25 14.93
CA SER A 196 20.27 -16.54 13.50
C SER A 196 21.62 -16.24 12.84
N PRO A 197 22.20 -17.18 12.08
CA PRO A 197 23.41 -16.94 11.28
C PRO A 197 23.14 -16.04 10.07
N PHE A 198 21.87 -15.79 9.73
CA PHE A 198 21.43 -15.01 8.58
C PHE A 198 20.64 -13.79 9.03
N ASP A 199 20.83 -12.68 8.31
CA ASP A 199 19.99 -11.50 8.48
C ASP A 199 18.56 -11.78 8.00
N VAL A 200 17.58 -11.35 8.79
CA VAL A 200 16.16 -11.45 8.47
C VAL A 200 15.75 -10.25 7.61
N HIS A 201 16.53 -9.17 7.64
CA HIS A 201 16.37 -7.96 6.83
C HIS A 201 17.68 -7.63 6.09
N PRO A 202 18.11 -8.48 5.14
CA PRO A 202 19.36 -8.26 4.43
C PRO A 202 19.36 -6.89 3.74
N THR A 203 20.40 -6.11 4.02
CA THR A 203 20.62 -4.80 3.36
C THR A 203 21.40 -4.94 2.06
N ASP A 204 22.06 -6.08 1.86
CA ASP A 204 22.77 -6.38 0.62
C ASP A 204 21.79 -7.01 -0.39
N PRO A 205 21.63 -6.43 -1.61
CA PRO A 205 20.87 -7.04 -2.70
C PRO A 205 21.26 -8.48 -3.03
N ASN A 206 22.52 -8.85 -2.75
CA ASN A 206 23.09 -10.16 -3.00
C ASN A 206 22.94 -11.11 -1.80
N GLU A 207 22.57 -10.60 -0.61
CA GLU A 207 22.26 -11.47 0.52
C GLU A 207 20.97 -12.23 0.24
N ARG A 208 21.08 -13.56 0.33
CA ARG A 208 19.99 -14.45 -0.02
C ARG A 208 18.89 -14.36 1.01
N THR A 209 17.67 -14.30 0.50
CA THR A 209 16.53 -13.87 1.26
C THR A 209 15.64 -15.06 1.63
N PRO A 210 15.12 -15.10 2.87
CA PRO A 210 14.28 -16.18 3.33
C PRO A 210 12.97 -16.26 2.53
N THR A 211 12.50 -17.49 2.28
CA THR A 211 11.21 -17.73 1.62
C THR A 211 10.03 -17.28 2.49
N SER A 212 8.94 -16.83 1.87
CA SER A 212 7.70 -16.49 2.57
C SER A 212 6.89 -17.75 2.85
N ALA A 213 6.64 -18.05 4.13
CA ALA A 213 5.72 -19.11 4.55
C ALA A 213 4.46 -18.51 5.18
N MET A 214 3.82 -17.59 4.46
CA MET A 214 2.66 -16.84 4.94
C MET A 214 1.51 -17.75 5.38
N TYR A 215 1.01 -18.64 4.50
CA TYR A 215 -0.14 -19.49 4.82
C TYR A 215 0.14 -20.46 5.98
N PRO A 216 1.24 -21.22 6.01
CA PRO A 216 1.54 -22.11 7.15
C PRO A 216 1.67 -21.34 8.48
N THR A 217 2.18 -20.10 8.43
CA THR A 217 2.33 -19.25 9.62
C THR A 217 0.98 -18.77 10.14
N LEU A 218 0.07 -18.35 9.26
CA LEU A 218 -1.29 -17.97 9.65
C LEU A 218 -2.07 -19.19 10.16
N GLU A 219 -1.94 -20.33 9.51
CA GLU A 219 -2.60 -21.58 9.88
C GLU A 219 -2.24 -22.01 11.31
N ILE A 220 -0.94 -22.08 11.64
CA ILE A 220 -0.52 -22.50 12.98
C ILE A 220 -0.91 -21.48 14.06
N LEU A 221 -0.86 -20.18 13.77
CA LEU A 221 -1.31 -19.14 14.70
C LEU A 221 -2.81 -19.25 15.01
N LEU A 222 -3.65 -19.39 13.97
CA LEU A 222 -5.10 -19.50 14.12
C LEU A 222 -5.50 -20.80 14.83
N ASN A 223 -4.88 -21.92 14.46
CA ASN A 223 -5.05 -23.21 15.16
C ASN A 223 -4.71 -23.10 16.64
N ALA A 224 -3.56 -22.52 16.96
CA ALA A 224 -3.10 -22.38 18.33
C ALA A 224 -3.99 -21.45 19.15
N ALA A 225 -4.46 -20.34 18.57
CA ALA A 225 -5.39 -19.41 19.21
C ALA A 225 -6.72 -20.09 19.52
N GLN A 226 -7.28 -20.84 18.56
CA GLN A 226 -8.50 -21.62 18.75
C GLN A 226 -8.33 -22.69 19.84
N ALA A 227 -7.26 -23.49 19.77
CA ALA A 227 -6.96 -24.51 20.78
C ALA A 227 -6.68 -23.92 22.17
N GLY A 228 -6.23 -22.67 22.21
CA GLY A 228 -6.01 -21.89 23.43
C GLY A 228 -7.25 -21.17 23.97
N ASN A 229 -8.42 -21.29 23.32
CA ASN A 229 -9.61 -20.48 23.60
C ASN A 229 -9.31 -18.98 23.66
N CYS A 230 -8.42 -18.51 22.77
CA CYS A 230 -8.04 -17.11 22.67
C CYS A 230 -8.79 -16.47 21.50
N SER A 231 -9.63 -15.47 21.78
CA SER A 231 -10.38 -14.76 20.74
C SER A 231 -9.47 -13.85 19.92
N VAL A 232 -9.69 -13.83 18.61
CA VAL A 232 -8.93 -12.99 17.67
C VAL A 232 -9.85 -11.91 17.12
N ALA A 233 -9.49 -10.63 17.33
CA ALA A 233 -10.25 -9.50 16.80
C ALA A 233 -9.64 -8.91 15.53
N GLU A 234 -8.34 -9.09 15.35
CA GLU A 234 -7.57 -8.48 14.28
C GLU A 234 -6.57 -9.48 13.70
N LEU A 235 -6.46 -9.49 12.38
CA LEU A 235 -5.46 -10.25 11.66
C LEU A 235 -4.65 -9.33 10.74
N GLU A 236 -3.33 -9.35 10.94
CA GLU A 236 -2.38 -8.61 10.11
C GLU A 236 -1.47 -9.57 9.34
N VAL A 237 -1.39 -9.38 8.03
CA VAL A 237 -0.65 -10.25 7.14
C VAL A 237 0.40 -9.45 6.40
N GLY A 238 1.66 -9.81 6.64
CA GLY A 238 2.78 -9.33 5.84
C GLY A 238 3.04 -10.28 4.66
N VAL A 239 3.07 -9.77 3.45
CA VAL A 239 3.51 -10.49 2.25
C VAL A 239 4.89 -9.97 1.88
N ASP A 240 5.91 -10.61 2.44
CA ASP A 240 7.30 -10.30 2.10
C ASP A 240 7.68 -10.97 0.79
N CYS A 241 8.47 -10.26 0.00
CA CYS A 241 8.97 -10.78 -1.25
C CYS A 241 10.37 -10.28 -1.57
N SER A 242 11.19 -10.16 -0.55
CA SER A 242 12.60 -10.39 -0.76
C SER A 242 12.76 -11.88 -1.06
N THR A 243 12.61 -12.28 -2.32
CA THR A 243 13.20 -13.51 -2.85
C THR A 243 13.71 -13.14 -4.22
N ASN A 244 15.03 -12.95 -4.32
CA ASN A 244 15.66 -13.00 -5.63
C ASN A 244 15.25 -14.35 -6.22
N TYR A 245 14.45 -14.31 -7.30
CA TYR A 245 13.94 -15.47 -8.03
C TYR A 245 12.86 -16.32 -7.32
N GLY A 246 11.61 -16.11 -7.73
CA GLY A 246 10.74 -17.24 -8.06
C GLY A 246 10.29 -18.16 -6.93
N THR A 247 9.92 -17.67 -5.74
CA THR A 247 8.99 -18.44 -4.90
C THR A 247 7.66 -18.56 -5.62
N VAL A 248 7.52 -19.64 -6.38
CA VAL A 248 6.25 -20.03 -7.00
C VAL A 248 5.26 -20.25 -5.85
N LEU A 249 4.10 -19.61 -5.94
CA LEU A 249 2.97 -19.91 -5.07
C LEU A 249 2.76 -21.42 -5.10
N ASN A 250 2.88 -22.09 -3.95
CA ASN A 250 2.42 -23.47 -3.84
C ASN A 250 0.89 -23.45 -3.87
N PRO A 251 0.22 -23.84 -4.98
CA PRO A 251 -1.22 -23.69 -5.11
C PRO A 251 -1.97 -24.49 -4.04
N ASP A 252 -1.40 -25.63 -3.66
CA ASP A 252 -1.93 -26.52 -2.63
C ASP A 252 -2.00 -25.82 -1.25
N GLU A 253 -1.05 -24.95 -0.92
CA GLU A 253 -1.05 -24.20 0.34
C GLU A 253 -2.17 -23.15 0.36
N ALA A 254 -2.36 -22.44 -0.75
CA ALA A 254 -3.41 -21.43 -0.87
C ALA A 254 -4.82 -22.06 -0.83
N GLU A 255 -5.00 -23.20 -1.51
CA GLU A 255 -6.25 -23.95 -1.47
C GLU A 255 -6.52 -24.54 -0.08
N SER A 256 -5.51 -25.15 0.55
CA SER A 256 -5.60 -25.68 1.92
C SER A 256 -6.03 -24.58 2.90
N PHE A 257 -5.36 -23.42 2.86
CA PHE A 257 -5.71 -22.29 3.71
C PHE A 257 -7.15 -21.79 3.46
N GLN A 258 -7.58 -21.71 2.20
CA GLN A 258 -8.96 -21.30 1.85
C GLN A 258 -10.02 -22.25 2.42
N GLN A 259 -9.75 -23.55 2.44
CA GLN A 259 -10.69 -24.54 2.96
C GLN A 259 -10.84 -24.44 4.49
N PHE A 260 -9.74 -24.18 5.20
CA PHE A 260 -9.69 -24.21 6.66
C PHE A 260 -10.02 -22.86 7.34
N SER A 261 -9.55 -21.75 6.76
CA SER A 261 -9.56 -20.41 7.39
C SER A 261 -10.95 -19.87 7.74
N LYS A 262 -11.99 -20.18 6.95
CA LYS A 262 -13.33 -19.60 7.13
C LYS A 262 -13.89 -19.75 8.54
N SER A 263 -13.67 -20.90 9.18
CA SER A 263 -14.19 -21.17 10.53
C SER A 263 -13.43 -20.44 11.65
N LEU A 264 -12.18 -20.08 11.39
CA LEU A 264 -11.27 -19.47 12.37
C LEU A 264 -11.26 -17.95 12.33
N LEU A 265 -11.61 -17.40 11.17
CA LEU A 265 -11.74 -15.96 10.98
C LEU A 265 -13.06 -15.42 11.53
N VAL A 266 -13.92 -16.28 12.10
CA VAL A 266 -15.15 -15.88 12.78
C VAL A 266 -14.81 -14.96 13.95
N GLY A 267 -15.40 -13.76 13.95
CA GLY A 267 -15.17 -12.75 14.99
C GLY A 267 -14.04 -11.77 14.70
N VAL A 268 -13.22 -12.01 13.67
CA VAL A 268 -12.22 -11.06 13.21
C VAL A 268 -12.92 -9.85 12.59
N LYS A 269 -12.70 -8.67 13.17
CA LYS A 269 -13.33 -7.41 12.75
C LYS A 269 -12.39 -6.52 11.95
N GLU A 270 -11.08 -6.69 12.12
CA GLU A 270 -10.06 -5.93 11.42
C GLU A 270 -9.13 -6.85 10.64
N PHE A 271 -8.90 -6.50 9.38
CA PHE A 271 -8.00 -7.24 8.50
C PHE A 271 -7.03 -6.28 7.83
N ARG A 272 -5.74 -6.53 8.02
CA ARG A 272 -4.66 -5.68 7.52
C ARG A 272 -3.74 -6.51 6.65
N VAL A 273 -3.42 -5.99 5.48
CA VAL A 273 -2.42 -6.58 4.58
C VAL A 273 -1.37 -5.53 4.27
N GLY A 274 -0.12 -5.88 4.55
CA GLY A 274 1.04 -5.13 4.10
C GLY A 274 1.85 -5.97 3.14
N PHE A 275 2.30 -5.41 2.03
CA PHE A 275 3.15 -6.14 1.09
C PHE A 275 4.31 -5.31 0.58
N GLU A 276 5.35 -5.99 0.16
CA GLU A 276 6.41 -5.39 -0.63
C GLU A 276 6.03 -5.53 -2.12
N TRP A 277 6.04 -4.41 -2.84
CA TRP A 277 5.89 -4.38 -4.29
C TRP A 277 7.24 -4.44 -4.97
N GLN A 278 8.19 -3.65 -4.46
CA GLN A 278 9.56 -3.60 -4.96
C GLN A 278 10.52 -3.94 -3.82
N SER A 279 11.51 -4.78 -4.07
CA SER A 279 12.57 -5.03 -3.10
C SER A 279 13.40 -3.75 -2.84
N GLN A 280 14.19 -3.74 -1.77
CA GLN A 280 15.19 -2.68 -1.54
C GLN A 280 16.19 -2.56 -2.71
N SER A 281 16.40 -3.65 -3.46
CA SER A 281 17.25 -3.71 -4.65
C SER A 281 16.56 -3.27 -5.96
N GLY A 282 15.28 -2.87 -5.90
CA GLY A 282 14.55 -2.37 -7.05
C GLY A 282 13.84 -3.45 -7.89
N LEU A 283 13.87 -4.72 -7.49
CA LEU A 283 13.21 -5.82 -8.19
C LEU A 283 11.70 -5.84 -7.91
N GLN A 284 10.89 -5.96 -8.96
CA GLN A 284 9.44 -6.04 -8.84
C GLN A 284 8.99 -7.42 -8.36
N ASN A 285 7.95 -7.47 -7.52
CA ASN A 285 7.35 -8.73 -7.11
C ASN A 285 6.01 -9.02 -7.78
N PHE A 286 6.05 -9.92 -8.76
CA PHE A 286 4.87 -10.38 -9.48
C PHE A 286 4.06 -11.44 -8.72
N THR A 287 4.62 -12.08 -7.68
CA THR A 287 3.92 -13.16 -6.96
C THR A 287 2.97 -12.66 -5.88
N THR A 288 3.16 -11.44 -5.35
CA THR A 288 2.32 -10.86 -4.30
C THR A 288 0.84 -10.87 -4.68
N ALA A 289 0.52 -10.61 -5.95
CA ALA A 289 -0.86 -10.52 -6.44
C ALA A 289 -1.67 -11.80 -6.13
N ASP A 290 -1.08 -12.97 -6.38
CA ASP A 290 -1.76 -14.24 -6.23
C ASP A 290 -1.96 -14.62 -4.75
N TYR A 291 -0.95 -14.35 -3.90
CA TYR A 291 -1.05 -14.54 -2.46
C TYR A 291 -2.15 -13.66 -1.84
N ILE A 292 -2.15 -12.37 -2.17
CA ILE A 292 -3.16 -11.44 -1.65
C ILE A 292 -4.54 -11.82 -2.19
N THR A 293 -4.68 -12.10 -3.48
CA THR A 293 -5.97 -12.47 -4.08
C THR A 293 -6.55 -13.72 -3.42
N SER A 294 -5.74 -14.75 -3.20
CA SER A 294 -6.19 -15.96 -2.53
C SER A 294 -6.56 -15.72 -1.06
N LEU A 295 -5.81 -14.86 -0.36
CA LEU A 295 -6.11 -14.45 1.02
C LEU A 295 -7.42 -13.66 1.12
N LEU A 296 -7.69 -12.75 0.19
CA LEU A 296 -8.89 -11.90 0.18
C LEU A 296 -10.18 -12.70 -0.06
N LYS A 297 -10.11 -13.90 -0.65
CA LYS A 297 -11.25 -14.83 -0.76
C LYS A 297 -11.72 -15.39 0.58
N CYS A 298 -10.86 -15.33 1.61
CA CYS A 298 -11.13 -15.87 2.95
C CYS A 298 -11.77 -14.86 3.90
N LEU A 299 -11.94 -13.60 3.49
CA LEU A 299 -12.39 -12.55 4.40
C LEU A 299 -13.77 -12.86 5.01
N PRO A 300 -13.95 -12.63 6.32
CA PRO A 300 -15.21 -12.88 6.97
C PRO A 300 -16.26 -11.83 6.56
N ASN A 301 -17.51 -12.25 6.41
CA ASN A 301 -18.60 -11.39 5.95
C ASN A 301 -18.94 -10.24 6.92
N ASP A 302 -18.62 -10.40 8.20
CA ASP A 302 -18.89 -9.46 9.28
C ASP A 302 -17.68 -8.56 9.62
N LEU A 303 -16.67 -8.54 8.74
CA LEU A 303 -15.50 -7.67 8.79
C LEU A 303 -15.92 -6.19 8.74
N LYS A 304 -15.25 -5.36 9.54
CA LYS A 304 -15.54 -3.92 9.69
C LYS A 304 -14.44 -3.04 9.14
N THR A 305 -13.19 -3.40 9.35
CA THR A 305 -12.03 -2.61 8.95
C THR A 305 -11.18 -3.39 7.98
N PHE A 306 -10.89 -2.78 6.83
CA PHE A 306 -9.97 -3.33 5.83
C PHE A 306 -8.82 -2.35 5.59
N VAL A 307 -7.58 -2.86 5.68
CA VAL A 307 -6.38 -2.07 5.44
C VAL A 307 -5.49 -2.78 4.44
N LEU A 308 -5.07 -2.07 3.40
CA LEU A 308 -4.12 -2.55 2.40
C LEU A 308 -2.99 -1.53 2.23
N ARG A 309 -1.75 -1.98 2.38
CA ARG A 309 -0.56 -1.13 2.29
C ARG A 309 0.51 -1.80 1.45
N SER A 310 1.22 -1.01 0.64
CA SER A 310 2.48 -1.46 0.02
C SER A 310 3.67 -0.60 0.42
N ASN A 311 4.86 -0.95 -0.03
CA ASN A 311 6.07 -0.16 0.13
C ASN A 311 6.38 0.75 -1.07
N LEU A 312 5.45 0.93 -2.01
CA LEU A 312 5.63 1.80 -3.18
C LEU A 312 6.04 3.22 -2.74
N ASP A 313 7.23 3.63 -3.16
CA ASP A 313 7.70 5.00 -2.99
C ASP A 313 7.28 5.83 -4.21
N VAL A 314 6.12 6.44 -4.11
CA VAL A 314 5.52 7.21 -5.21
C VAL A 314 6.33 8.48 -5.52
N ASP A 315 7.00 9.07 -4.54
CA ASP A 315 7.80 10.28 -4.71
C ASP A 315 9.15 9.97 -5.37
N ALA A 316 9.76 8.83 -5.06
CA ALA A 316 11.01 8.38 -5.71
C ALA A 316 10.78 7.74 -7.08
N THR A 317 9.63 7.09 -7.29
CA THR A 317 9.35 6.29 -8.49
C THR A 317 8.71 7.16 -9.58
N LYS A 318 9.54 7.66 -10.51
CA LYS A 318 9.06 8.48 -11.64
C LYS A 318 8.23 7.72 -12.67
N ASN A 319 8.41 6.40 -12.75
CA ASN A 319 7.72 5.53 -13.68
C ASN A 319 7.10 4.35 -12.93
N ILE A 320 5.77 4.26 -12.92
CA ILE A 320 5.06 3.10 -12.40
C ILE A 320 4.80 2.14 -13.55
N SER A 321 5.00 0.85 -13.32
CA SER A 321 4.66 -0.16 -14.32
C SER A 321 3.16 -0.42 -14.34
N TYR A 322 2.57 -0.57 -15.53
CA TYR A 322 1.15 -0.91 -15.72
C TYR A 322 0.69 -2.18 -14.95
N THR A 323 1.64 -3.04 -14.57
CA THR A 323 1.40 -4.28 -13.83
C THR A 323 0.87 -4.03 -12.40
N GLU A 324 1.21 -2.90 -11.77
CA GLU A 324 0.79 -2.55 -10.41
C GLU A 324 -0.72 -2.33 -10.29
N ALA A 325 -1.27 -1.56 -11.24
CA ALA A 325 -2.69 -1.30 -11.28
C ALA A 325 -3.50 -2.55 -11.66
N HIS A 326 -2.87 -3.54 -12.30
CA HIS A 326 -3.49 -4.84 -12.56
C HIS A 326 -3.55 -5.68 -11.27
N LEU A 327 -2.52 -5.61 -10.42
CA LEU A 327 -2.54 -6.27 -9.10
C LEU A 327 -3.72 -5.79 -8.25
N THR A 328 -3.90 -4.47 -8.11
CA THR A 328 -5.00 -3.93 -7.30
C THR A 328 -6.36 -4.26 -7.90
N GLN A 329 -6.47 -4.26 -9.22
CA GLN A 329 -7.67 -4.70 -9.95
C GLN A 329 -8.00 -6.18 -9.67
N GLN A 330 -7.01 -7.09 -9.73
CA GLN A 330 -7.19 -8.50 -9.43
C GLN A 330 -7.56 -8.72 -7.95
N CYS A 331 -6.84 -8.08 -7.02
CA CYS A 331 -7.10 -8.19 -5.59
C CYS A 331 -8.50 -7.71 -5.20
N PHE A 332 -8.92 -6.54 -5.68
CA PHE A 332 -10.26 -6.01 -5.39
C PHE A 332 -11.36 -6.78 -6.12
N SER A 333 -11.01 -7.61 -7.11
CA SER A 333 -12.01 -8.39 -7.85
C SER A 333 -12.65 -9.52 -7.06
N VAL A 334 -11.95 -10.04 -6.07
CA VAL A 334 -12.38 -11.21 -5.29
C VAL A 334 -13.01 -10.84 -3.95
N ILE A 335 -12.92 -9.57 -3.52
CA ILE A 335 -13.51 -9.11 -2.27
C ILE A 335 -15.04 -9.16 -2.38
N GLN A 336 -15.67 -9.85 -1.44
CA GLN A 336 -17.14 -9.98 -1.35
C GLN A 336 -17.73 -9.28 -0.13
N VAL A 337 -16.89 -8.74 0.76
CA VAL A 337 -17.33 -8.03 1.97
C VAL A 337 -18.03 -6.73 1.60
N ASN A 338 -19.25 -6.55 2.11
CA ASN A 338 -20.15 -5.45 1.74
C ASN A 338 -20.65 -4.61 2.92
N ASN A 339 -20.10 -4.83 4.12
CA ASN A 339 -20.49 -4.13 5.35
C ASN A 339 -19.30 -3.47 6.06
N LEU A 340 -18.26 -3.10 5.32
CA LEU A 340 -17.10 -2.40 5.88
C LEU A 340 -17.52 -1.02 6.40
N GLU A 341 -16.95 -0.65 7.53
CA GLU A 341 -17.10 0.65 8.20
C GLU A 341 -15.85 1.51 8.00
N SER A 342 -14.68 0.90 7.82
CA SER A 342 -13.42 1.61 7.59
C SER A 342 -12.58 0.96 6.49
N ILE A 343 -12.08 1.77 5.57
CA ILE A 343 -11.11 1.38 4.53
C ILE A 343 -9.89 2.29 4.61
N CYS A 344 -8.70 1.69 4.72
CA CYS A 344 -7.42 2.39 4.67
C CYS A 344 -6.54 1.81 3.57
N LEU A 345 -6.21 2.62 2.57
CA LEU A 345 -5.33 2.28 1.46
C LEU A 345 -4.10 3.19 1.55
N SER A 346 -2.90 2.61 1.52
CA SER A 346 -1.66 3.39 1.64
C SER A 346 -0.57 2.91 0.68
N LYS A 347 0.08 3.83 -0.03
CA LYS A 347 1.20 3.56 -0.96
C LYS A 347 0.79 2.55 -2.03
N LEU A 348 -0.20 2.85 -2.87
CA LEU A 348 -0.70 1.93 -3.89
C LEU A 348 -0.92 2.62 -5.23
N CYS A 349 -0.74 1.88 -6.33
CA CYS A 349 -1.24 2.27 -7.65
C CYS A 349 -2.61 1.61 -7.93
N ILE A 350 -3.63 2.43 -8.20
CA ILE A 350 -5.03 1.98 -8.30
C ILE A 350 -5.69 2.61 -9.53
N ARG A 351 -6.48 1.82 -10.27
CA ARG A 351 -7.40 2.35 -11.30
C ARG A 351 -8.68 2.88 -10.66
N GLU A 352 -9.23 3.95 -11.22
CA GLU A 352 -10.51 4.54 -10.80
C GLU A 352 -11.62 3.48 -10.60
N GLU A 353 -11.82 2.59 -11.57
CA GLU A 353 -12.85 1.54 -11.52
C GLU A 353 -12.64 0.55 -10.37
N SER A 354 -11.39 0.22 -10.07
CA SER A 354 -11.02 -0.74 -9.02
C SER A 354 -11.26 -0.14 -7.64
N LEU A 355 -10.92 1.15 -7.45
CA LEU A 355 -11.24 1.88 -6.23
C LEU A 355 -12.75 1.95 -6.01
N PHE A 356 -13.52 2.28 -7.04
CA PHE A 356 -14.98 2.31 -6.91
C PHE A 356 -15.59 0.95 -6.65
N ARG A 357 -15.02 -0.14 -7.17
CA ARG A 357 -15.52 -1.48 -6.90
C ARG A 357 -15.55 -1.77 -5.41
N ILE A 358 -14.43 -1.59 -4.71
CA ILE A 358 -14.35 -1.86 -3.26
C ILE A 358 -15.21 -0.89 -2.45
N LEU A 359 -15.23 0.40 -2.80
CA LEU A 359 -16.05 1.40 -2.10
C LEU A 359 -17.55 1.13 -2.27
N ASN A 360 -17.98 0.75 -3.49
CA ASN A 360 -19.40 0.52 -3.78
C ASN A 360 -19.99 -0.68 -3.04
N LEU A 361 -19.17 -1.69 -2.72
CA LEU A 361 -19.61 -2.84 -1.93
C LEU A 361 -20.10 -2.40 -0.55
N SER A 362 -19.44 -1.41 0.06
CA SER A 362 -19.72 -0.96 1.44
C SER A 362 -20.21 0.49 1.54
N LYS A 363 -20.68 1.10 0.45
CA LYS A 363 -21.02 2.54 0.39
C LYS A 363 -22.08 3.03 1.40
N LYS A 364 -22.94 2.12 1.88
CA LYS A 364 -23.97 2.41 2.89
C LYS A 364 -23.45 2.30 4.32
N THR A 365 -22.40 1.53 4.54
CA THR A 365 -21.84 1.23 5.86
C THR A 365 -20.52 1.94 6.12
N LEU A 366 -19.83 2.42 5.09
CA LEU A 366 -18.53 3.07 5.18
C LEU A 366 -18.63 4.41 5.93
N ILE A 367 -17.94 4.49 7.07
CA ILE A 367 -17.88 5.66 7.96
C ILE A 367 -16.53 6.37 7.80
N SER A 368 -15.46 5.61 7.56
CA SER A 368 -14.09 6.14 7.48
C SER A 368 -13.38 5.69 6.20
N LEU A 369 -12.78 6.63 5.48
CA LEU A 369 -11.92 6.39 4.33
C LEU A 369 -10.58 7.10 4.51
N THR A 370 -9.48 6.37 4.42
CA THR A 370 -8.12 6.92 4.43
C THR A 370 -7.39 6.49 3.16
N LEU A 371 -6.94 7.46 2.39
CA LEU A 371 -6.13 7.29 1.19
C LEU A 371 -4.81 8.03 1.42
N GLU A 372 -3.71 7.30 1.47
CA GLU A 372 -2.37 7.83 1.75
C GLU A 372 -1.40 7.44 0.63
N ASN A 373 -0.65 8.37 0.04
CA ASN A 373 0.34 8.09 -1.00
C ASN A 373 -0.23 7.23 -2.15
N ILE A 374 -1.37 7.62 -2.70
CA ILE A 374 -2.06 6.85 -3.74
C ILE A 374 -1.73 7.40 -5.12
N SER A 375 -1.29 6.52 -6.01
CA SER A 375 -1.17 6.77 -7.45
C SER A 375 -2.44 6.32 -8.16
N LEU A 376 -3.17 7.27 -8.74
CA LEU A 376 -4.40 6.99 -9.45
C LEU A 376 -4.19 6.98 -10.96
N ILE A 377 -4.54 5.87 -11.60
CA ILE A 377 -4.79 5.82 -13.04
C ILE A 377 -6.25 6.21 -13.26
N GLY A 378 -6.45 7.49 -13.58
CA GLY A 378 -7.77 8.09 -13.73
C GLY A 378 -7.78 9.57 -13.36
N ASP A 379 -8.97 10.08 -13.04
CA ASP A 379 -9.15 11.47 -12.64
C ASP A 379 -9.60 11.59 -11.18
N TRP A 380 -8.76 12.21 -10.36
CA TRP A 380 -9.05 12.41 -8.95
C TRP A 380 -10.26 13.30 -8.69
N ASP A 381 -10.51 14.32 -9.53
CA ASP A 381 -11.67 15.20 -9.35
C ASP A 381 -12.97 14.39 -9.51
N ILE A 382 -12.99 13.48 -10.50
CA ILE A 382 -14.10 12.55 -10.73
C ILE A 382 -14.21 11.55 -9.57
N VAL A 383 -13.09 10.99 -9.12
CA VAL A 383 -13.03 10.07 -7.99
C VAL A 383 -13.66 10.68 -6.74
N LEU A 384 -13.18 11.85 -6.32
CA LEU A 384 -13.64 12.49 -5.11
C LEU A 384 -15.11 12.91 -5.20
N SER A 385 -15.51 13.52 -6.32
CA SER A 385 -16.91 13.91 -6.56
C SER A 385 -17.86 12.71 -6.45
N ARG A 386 -17.47 11.57 -7.02
CA ARG A 386 -18.28 10.36 -6.97
C ARG A 386 -18.24 9.68 -5.60
N ILE A 387 -17.15 9.76 -4.85
CA ILE A 387 -17.10 9.31 -3.45
C ILE A 387 -18.08 10.12 -2.62
N ALA A 388 -18.06 11.45 -2.73
CA ALA A 388 -19.00 12.34 -2.04
C ALA A 388 -20.46 12.05 -2.41
N ALA A 389 -20.74 11.76 -3.68
CA ALA A 389 -22.09 11.40 -4.12
C ALA A 389 -22.54 10.00 -3.68
N SER A 390 -21.62 9.03 -3.60
CA SER A 390 -21.97 7.61 -3.44
C SER A 390 -21.93 7.12 -1.98
N CYS A 391 -21.04 7.68 -1.15
CA CYS A 391 -20.78 7.21 0.21
C CYS A 391 -21.53 8.07 1.24
N CYS A 392 -22.82 7.82 1.40
CA CYS A 392 -23.72 8.67 2.20
C CYS A 392 -23.55 8.56 3.73
N SER A 393 -22.78 7.58 4.20
CA SER A 393 -22.50 7.36 5.63
C SER A 393 -21.11 7.84 6.05
N LEU A 394 -20.33 8.37 5.12
CA LEU A 394 -18.95 8.77 5.34
C LEU A 394 -18.88 9.98 6.27
N GLN A 395 -18.09 9.86 7.34
CA GLN A 395 -17.92 10.90 8.36
C GLN A 395 -16.47 11.33 8.50
N GLN A 396 -15.53 10.46 8.14
CA GLN A 396 -14.10 10.76 8.24
C GLN A 396 -13.44 10.42 6.91
N VAL A 397 -12.85 11.43 6.28
CA VAL A 397 -12.05 11.27 5.06
C VAL A 397 -10.68 11.86 5.29
N SER A 398 -9.65 11.06 5.06
CA SER A 398 -8.26 11.51 5.06
C SER A 398 -7.66 11.21 3.69
N LEU A 399 -7.08 12.23 3.10
CA LEU A 399 -6.44 12.21 1.79
C LEU A 399 -5.06 12.85 1.97
N ASP A 400 -4.01 12.06 1.83
CA ASP A 400 -2.63 12.51 2.00
C ASP A 400 -1.79 11.94 0.85
N GLY A 401 -0.98 12.76 0.18
CA GLY A 401 -0.13 12.34 -0.93
C GLY A 401 -0.88 11.70 -2.12
N ALA A 402 -1.73 12.43 -2.84
CA ALA A 402 -2.31 11.91 -4.07
C ALA A 402 -1.47 12.22 -5.31
N HIS A 403 -1.35 11.23 -6.17
CA HIS A 403 -0.60 11.28 -7.42
C HIS A 403 -1.49 10.87 -8.58
N LYS A 404 -1.30 11.52 -9.72
CA LYS A 404 -1.95 11.20 -10.99
C LYS A 404 -0.93 10.53 -11.90
N VAL A 405 -1.36 9.41 -12.47
CA VAL A 405 -0.56 8.61 -13.38
C VAL A 405 -0.98 8.95 -14.82
N LEU A 406 -0.01 9.37 -15.63
CA LEU A 406 -0.21 9.70 -17.04
C LEU A 406 0.32 8.56 -17.90
N ILE A 407 -0.56 7.94 -18.68
CA ILE A 407 -0.18 6.87 -19.61
C ILE A 407 0.43 7.51 -20.85
N ASP A 408 1.65 7.10 -21.22
CA ASP A 408 2.28 7.51 -22.47
C ASP A 408 1.73 6.66 -23.63
N ASP A 409 1.08 7.32 -24.60
CA ASP A 409 0.51 6.68 -25.78
C ASP A 409 1.59 6.24 -26.80
N HIS A 410 2.85 6.70 -26.67
CA HIS A 410 3.96 6.38 -27.57
C HIS A 410 5.27 6.03 -26.82
N PRO A 411 5.32 4.88 -26.13
CA PRO A 411 6.51 4.50 -25.38
C PRO A 411 7.72 4.26 -26.31
N PRO A 412 8.95 4.60 -25.88
CA PRO A 412 10.16 4.22 -26.60
C PRO A 412 10.23 2.70 -26.77
N PRO A 413 10.79 2.18 -27.88
CA PRO A 413 10.70 0.76 -28.27
C PRO A 413 11.33 -0.27 -27.30
N TYR A 414 11.94 0.19 -26.20
CA TYR A 414 12.59 -0.65 -25.18
C TYR A 414 11.96 -0.54 -23.79
N TYR A 415 10.95 0.31 -23.59
CA TYR A 415 10.29 0.50 -22.31
C TYR A 415 8.81 0.18 -22.43
N HIS A 416 8.34 -0.87 -21.76
CA HIS A 416 6.91 -1.14 -21.64
C HIS A 416 6.23 0.03 -20.92
N HIS A 417 5.33 0.74 -21.61
CA HIS A 417 4.34 1.70 -21.09
C HIS A 417 4.73 2.39 -19.76
N LEU A 418 5.81 3.20 -19.76
CA LEU A 418 6.19 3.93 -18.57
C LEU A 418 5.17 5.04 -18.33
N GLU A 419 4.39 4.90 -17.27
CA GLU A 419 3.42 5.92 -16.90
C GLU A 419 4.12 6.98 -16.05
N THR A 420 4.11 8.23 -16.50
CA THR A 420 4.72 9.33 -15.74
C THR A 420 3.84 9.64 -14.55
N VAL A 421 4.42 9.57 -13.35
CA VAL A 421 3.73 9.93 -12.11
C VAL A 421 3.92 11.40 -11.83
N SER A 422 2.83 12.10 -11.58
CA SER A 422 2.84 13.50 -11.18
C SER A 422 2.02 13.69 -9.92
N LYS A 423 2.50 14.56 -9.01
CA LYS A 423 1.74 14.88 -7.80
C LYS A 423 0.47 15.61 -8.19
N TRP A 424 -0.68 15.14 -7.70
CA TRP A 424 -1.98 15.76 -7.96
C TRP A 424 -2.25 16.90 -6.97
N TYR A 425 -1.87 16.74 -5.70
CA TYR A 425 -1.82 17.83 -4.70
C TYR A 425 -0.72 17.61 -3.65
N SER A 426 -0.26 18.69 -3.02
CA SER A 426 0.76 18.68 -1.95
C SER A 426 0.17 18.69 -0.54
N SER A 427 -1.04 19.20 -0.36
CA SER A 427 -1.65 19.43 0.95
C SER A 427 -2.52 18.27 1.41
N ALA A 428 -2.20 17.70 2.58
CA ALA A 428 -3.05 16.69 3.21
C ALA A 428 -4.41 17.29 3.61
N ILE A 429 -5.47 16.51 3.39
CA ILE A 429 -6.85 16.90 3.70
C ILE A 429 -7.43 15.94 4.71
N LYS A 430 -8.08 16.50 5.73
CA LYS A 430 -8.82 15.72 6.73
C LYS A 430 -10.17 16.35 6.96
N PHE A 431 -11.21 15.65 6.53
CA PHE A 431 -12.59 16.01 6.84
C PHE A 431 -13.11 15.19 8.00
N ARG A 432 -13.81 15.85 8.93
CA ARG A 432 -14.58 15.20 10.00
C ARG A 432 -16.00 15.77 10.02
N GLY A 433 -16.97 14.87 10.04
CA GLY A 433 -18.39 15.19 9.93
C GLY A 433 -18.92 14.96 8.52
N LYS A 434 -20.16 14.50 8.43
CA LYS A 434 -20.82 14.09 7.19
C LYS A 434 -20.95 15.25 6.19
N ASP A 435 -21.40 16.42 6.65
CA ASP A 435 -21.65 17.57 5.79
C ASP A 435 -20.36 18.32 5.42
N ALA A 436 -19.34 18.22 6.27
CA ALA A 436 -18.03 18.85 6.06
C ALA A 436 -17.30 18.28 4.85
N PHE A 437 -17.48 16.98 4.55
CA PHE A 437 -16.85 16.36 3.39
C PHE A 437 -17.50 16.85 2.09
N SER A 438 -18.84 16.78 1.96
CA SER A 438 -19.50 17.16 0.71
C SER A 438 -19.39 18.65 0.40
N LEU A 439 -19.52 19.52 1.41
CA LEU A 439 -19.41 20.97 1.23
C LEU A 439 -17.95 21.42 1.08
N GLY A 440 -17.06 20.89 1.92
CA GLY A 440 -15.65 21.28 1.89
C GLY A 440 -14.85 20.68 0.72
N LEU A 441 -15.36 19.63 0.07
CA LEU A 441 -14.71 19.03 -1.09
C LEU A 441 -14.82 19.90 -2.35
N GLU A 442 -15.98 20.51 -2.61
CA GLU A 442 -16.16 21.37 -3.78
C GLU A 442 -15.23 22.58 -3.70
N ASP A 443 -15.24 23.28 -2.55
CA ASP A 443 -14.31 24.39 -2.26
C ASP A 443 -12.84 23.95 -2.39
N PHE A 444 -12.51 22.75 -1.93
CA PHE A 444 -11.16 22.20 -2.04
C PHE A 444 -10.77 21.94 -3.51
N ILE A 445 -11.62 21.29 -4.30
CA ILE A 445 -11.36 21.01 -5.72
C ILE A 445 -11.15 22.32 -6.48
N GLU A 446 -12.01 23.32 -6.27
CA GLU A 446 -11.89 24.64 -6.90
C GLU A 446 -10.58 25.34 -6.51
N HIS A 447 -10.23 25.33 -5.22
CA HIS A 447 -8.99 25.95 -4.74
C HIS A 447 -7.75 25.28 -5.35
N GLN A 448 -7.75 23.94 -5.43
CA GLN A 448 -6.66 23.19 -6.04
C GLN A 448 -6.59 23.38 -7.56
N ASP A 449 -7.72 23.58 -8.25
CA ASP A 449 -7.73 23.89 -9.68
C ASP A 449 -6.98 25.18 -10.01
N VAL A 450 -7.15 26.22 -9.17
CA VAL A 450 -6.41 27.48 -9.32
C VAL A 450 -4.92 27.24 -9.14
N GLU A 451 -4.52 26.48 -8.12
CA GLU A 451 -3.12 26.14 -7.85
C GLU A 451 -2.50 25.33 -9.00
N ARG A 452 -3.25 24.36 -9.56
CA ARG A 452 -2.84 23.58 -10.74
C ARG A 452 -2.60 24.46 -11.96
N GLN A 453 -3.49 25.42 -12.22
CA GLN A 453 -3.37 26.34 -13.35
C GLN A 453 -2.13 27.23 -13.23
N GLU A 454 -1.83 27.70 -12.02
CA GLU A 454 -0.63 28.51 -11.74
C GLU A 454 0.66 27.70 -11.91
N ILE A 455 0.71 26.47 -11.39
CA ILE A 455 1.87 25.58 -11.59
C ILE A 455 2.08 25.29 -13.09
N ALA A 456 1.00 24.96 -13.82
CA ALA A 456 1.08 24.70 -15.25
C ALA A 456 1.59 25.92 -16.04
N ARG A 457 1.17 27.13 -15.64
CA ARG A 457 1.65 28.38 -16.21
C ARG A 457 3.15 28.57 -15.96
N GLN A 458 3.64 28.37 -14.74
CA GLN A 458 5.05 28.50 -14.40
C GLN A 458 5.92 27.49 -15.16
N ILE A 459 5.45 26.24 -15.32
CA ILE A 459 6.13 25.23 -16.13
C ILE A 459 6.18 25.66 -17.60
N ALA A 460 5.08 26.17 -18.16
CA ALA A 460 5.04 26.66 -19.54
C ALA A 460 5.99 27.84 -19.77
N GLU A 461 6.05 28.80 -18.84
CA GLU A 461 6.97 29.94 -18.88
C GLU A 461 8.43 29.49 -18.81
N ARG A 462 8.77 28.54 -17.92
CA ARG A 462 10.12 27.95 -17.84
C ARG A 462 10.50 27.21 -19.12
N THR A 463 9.58 26.39 -19.65
CA THR A 463 9.81 25.63 -20.89
C THR A 463 10.02 26.58 -22.07
N LYS A 464 9.30 27.70 -22.11
CA LYS A 464 9.49 28.75 -23.12
C LYS A 464 10.86 29.41 -22.98
N ALA A 465 11.29 29.74 -21.76
CA ALA A 465 12.60 30.32 -21.49
C ALA A 465 13.74 29.35 -21.90
N GLU A 466 13.65 28.06 -21.57
CA GLU A 466 14.63 27.05 -21.97
C GLU A 466 14.69 26.85 -23.50
N ARG A 467 13.56 26.99 -24.20
CA ARG A 467 13.51 26.96 -25.67
C ARG A 467 14.16 28.21 -26.27
N GLU A 468 13.89 29.40 -25.72
CA GLU A 468 14.53 30.64 -26.14
C GLU A 468 16.04 30.64 -25.89
N GLU A 469 16.49 30.11 -24.74
CA GLU A 469 17.90 29.92 -24.42
C GLU A 469 18.58 28.96 -25.41
N ARG A 470 17.94 27.82 -25.72
CA ARG A 470 18.41 26.90 -26.78
C ARG A 470 18.46 27.56 -28.15
N ARG A 471 17.49 28.41 -28.48
CA ARG A 471 17.46 29.16 -29.75
C ARG A 471 18.61 30.17 -29.82
N LEU A 472 18.87 30.89 -28.74
CA LEU A 472 19.99 31.85 -28.64
C LEU A 472 21.34 31.12 -28.73
N TRP A 473 21.49 30.00 -28.02
CA TRP A 473 22.69 29.17 -28.08
C TRP A 473 22.93 28.63 -29.50
N ARG A 474 21.90 28.16 -30.20
CA ARG A 474 22.02 27.74 -31.62
C ARG A 474 22.23 28.92 -32.58
N ALA A 475 21.69 30.11 -32.32
CA ALA A 475 21.99 31.30 -33.12
C ALA A 475 23.45 31.76 -32.96
N GLU A 476 24.04 31.55 -31.78
CA GLU A 476 25.42 31.93 -31.46
C GLU A 476 26.44 30.87 -31.92
N TYR A 477 26.11 29.58 -31.84
CA TYR A 477 27.04 28.47 -32.10
C TYR A 477 26.62 27.50 -33.24
N GLY A 478 25.35 27.50 -33.67
CA GLY A 478 24.78 26.52 -34.61
C GLY A 478 25.22 26.64 -36.07
N ALA A 479 25.77 27.78 -36.50
CA ALA A 479 26.37 27.92 -37.82
C ALA A 479 27.59 26.99 -38.06
N THR A 480 28.14 26.39 -37.00
CA THR A 480 29.23 25.40 -37.09
C THR A 480 28.76 23.94 -37.10
N ALA A 481 27.47 23.66 -36.86
CA ALA A 481 26.95 22.31 -36.63
C ALA A 481 26.24 21.66 -37.82
N GLY A 482 25.95 22.39 -38.91
CA GLY A 482 25.43 21.83 -40.16
C GLY A 482 24.00 21.25 -40.09
N GLU A 483 23.14 21.77 -39.21
CA GLU A 483 21.71 21.41 -39.15
C GLU A 483 20.88 22.36 -40.04
N ASP A 484 19.95 21.79 -40.81
CA ASP A 484 19.16 22.46 -41.85
C ASP A 484 17.97 23.24 -41.23
N PRO A 485 17.87 24.57 -41.39
CA PRO A 485 16.87 25.38 -40.70
C PRO A 485 15.43 25.22 -41.21
N GLU A 486 15.19 24.66 -42.40
CA GLU A 486 13.85 24.57 -42.99
C GLU A 486 12.92 23.52 -42.33
N SER A 487 13.45 22.54 -41.60
CA SER A 487 12.61 21.50 -40.98
C SER A 487 11.91 21.92 -39.67
N GLU A 488 12.43 22.92 -38.95
CA GLU A 488 11.83 23.39 -37.69
C GLU A 488 10.78 24.51 -37.91
N ASP A 489 10.80 25.23 -39.04
CA ASP A 489 9.75 26.20 -39.39
C ASP A 489 8.42 25.48 -39.72
N GLU A 490 8.49 24.32 -40.40
CA GLU A 490 7.34 23.44 -40.62
C GLU A 490 6.83 22.83 -39.30
N GLU A 491 7.75 22.47 -38.38
CA GLU A 491 7.40 21.93 -37.07
C GLU A 491 6.81 23.01 -36.13
N GLN A 492 7.28 24.26 -36.22
CA GLN A 492 6.69 25.43 -35.56
C GLN A 492 5.28 25.73 -36.08
N GLU A 493 5.09 25.72 -37.40
CA GLU A 493 3.78 25.93 -38.01
C GLU A 493 2.80 24.81 -37.61
N GLU A 494 3.27 23.56 -37.52
CA GLU A 494 2.45 22.43 -37.07
C GLU A 494 2.07 22.51 -35.57
N VAL A 495 2.99 22.97 -34.72
CA VAL A 495 2.74 23.17 -33.29
C VAL A 495 1.78 24.34 -33.05
N GLU A 496 1.96 25.48 -33.72
CA GLU A 496 1.03 26.63 -33.63
C GLU A 496 -0.36 26.27 -34.13
N ARG A 497 -0.45 25.45 -35.19
CA ARG A 497 -1.72 24.92 -35.70
C ARG A 497 -2.37 23.96 -34.71
N ARG A 498 -1.60 23.16 -33.96
CA ARG A 498 -2.09 22.28 -32.89
C ARG A 498 -2.59 23.07 -31.69
N GLU A 499 -1.89 24.11 -31.27
CA GLU A 499 -2.33 25.01 -30.20
C GLU A 499 -3.61 25.78 -30.59
N SER A 500 -3.67 26.32 -31.81
CA SER A 500 -4.87 26.97 -32.36
C SER A 500 -6.08 26.03 -32.38
N LYS A 501 -5.88 24.75 -32.73
CA LYS A 501 -6.93 23.72 -32.66
C LYS A 501 -7.37 23.43 -31.24
N ARG A 502 -6.45 23.36 -30.27
CA ARG A 502 -6.76 23.14 -28.85
C ARG A 502 -7.53 24.32 -28.26
N GLU A 503 -7.16 25.56 -28.62
CA GLU A 503 -7.86 26.76 -28.18
C GLU A 503 -9.27 26.86 -28.80
N ALA A 504 -9.41 26.54 -30.08
CA ALA A 504 -10.72 26.46 -30.75
C ALA A 504 -11.63 25.38 -30.12
N ALA A 505 -11.06 24.23 -29.72
CA ALA A 505 -11.79 23.18 -29.02
C ALA A 505 -12.25 23.63 -27.61
N ARG A 506 -11.40 24.36 -26.87
CA ARG A 506 -11.78 24.98 -25.58
C ARG A 506 -12.92 25.97 -25.76
N ARG A 507 -12.81 26.90 -26.73
CA ARG A 507 -13.87 27.89 -27.03
C ARG A 507 -15.19 27.22 -27.44
N ARG A 508 -15.16 26.12 -28.21
CA ARG A 508 -16.37 25.34 -28.55
C ARG A 508 -16.99 24.67 -27.32
N LYS A 509 -16.18 24.17 -26.38
CA LYS A 509 -16.66 23.55 -25.14
C LYS A 509 -17.31 24.60 -24.21
N GLU A 510 -16.71 25.78 -24.15
CA GLU A 510 -17.26 26.97 -23.46
C GLU A 510 -18.61 27.41 -24.06
N GLN A 511 -18.68 27.51 -25.39
CA GLN A 511 -19.90 27.89 -26.11
C GLN A 511 -21.02 26.85 -25.96
N ARG A 512 -20.68 25.55 -25.90
CA ARG A 512 -21.66 24.48 -25.61
C ARG A 512 -22.20 24.59 -24.19
N LYS A 513 -21.35 24.84 -23.19
CA LYS A 513 -21.79 25.11 -21.81
C LYS A 513 -22.72 26.32 -21.73
N GLN A 514 -22.43 27.39 -22.47
CA GLN A 514 -23.26 28.61 -22.50
C GLN A 514 -24.60 28.39 -23.24
N GLN A 515 -24.62 27.59 -24.32
CA GLN A 515 -25.85 27.23 -25.02
C GLN A 515 -26.73 26.25 -24.22
N GLU A 516 -26.15 25.35 -23.43
CA GLU A 516 -26.88 24.46 -22.53
C GLU A 516 -27.46 25.22 -21.32
N SER A 517 -26.77 26.26 -20.81
CA SER A 517 -27.32 27.12 -19.76
C SER A 517 -28.43 28.08 -20.24
N GLY A 518 -28.55 28.31 -21.56
CA GLY A 518 -29.48 29.28 -22.15
C GLY A 518 -30.77 28.71 -22.75
N ARG A 519 -30.96 27.37 -22.79
CA ARG A 519 -32.18 26.77 -23.34
C ARG A 519 -33.23 26.54 -22.24
N PRO A 520 -34.44 27.13 -22.32
CA PRO A 520 -35.52 26.73 -21.43
C PRO A 520 -35.93 25.29 -21.72
N LEU A 521 -36.07 24.47 -20.67
CA LEU A 521 -36.51 23.08 -20.76
C LEU A 521 -37.83 22.98 -21.55
N ARG A 522 -37.81 22.32 -22.70
CA ARG A 522 -39.02 21.81 -23.35
C ARG A 522 -39.67 20.80 -22.40
N ARG A 523 -40.65 21.25 -21.61
CA ARG A 523 -41.51 20.39 -20.80
C ARG A 523 -42.27 19.45 -21.73
N SER A 524 -41.87 18.18 -21.72
CA SER A 524 -42.68 17.07 -22.19
C SER A 524 -44.02 17.08 -21.44
N LYS A 525 -45.12 17.28 -22.18
CA LYS A 525 -46.49 17.07 -21.71
C LYS A 525 -46.71 15.57 -21.53
N ARG A 526 -46.64 15.09 -20.29
CA ARG A 526 -47.47 13.98 -19.77
C ARG A 526 -47.35 14.01 -18.25
N LEU A 527 -48.51 13.94 -17.59
CA LEU A 527 -48.74 13.91 -16.14
C LEU A 527 -48.79 15.28 -15.42
N ALA A 528 -49.97 15.90 -15.44
CA ALA A 528 -50.68 16.33 -14.24
C ALA A 528 -51.96 17.06 -14.66
N GLY A 529 -53.05 16.31 -14.84
CA GLY A 529 -54.38 16.89 -14.65
C GLY A 529 -54.66 16.95 -13.16
N ILE A 530 -55.08 18.12 -12.68
CA ILE A 530 -56.12 18.38 -11.67
C ILE A 530 -55.78 19.66 -10.89
N LYS A 531 -56.59 20.71 -11.20
CA LYS A 531 -57.08 21.84 -10.37
C LYS A 531 -56.03 22.74 -9.68
N ALA A 532 -56.15 24.06 -9.61
CA ALA A 532 -57.26 25.00 -9.75
C ALA A 532 -56.66 26.36 -10.19
N ALA A 533 -57.25 27.06 -11.18
CA ALA A 533 -58.13 28.22 -11.00
C ALA A 533 -57.55 29.34 -10.11
N ALA A 534 -57.10 30.43 -10.73
CA ALA A 534 -57.70 31.77 -10.60
C ALA A 534 -56.76 32.84 -11.21
N ASP A 535 -57.37 33.68 -12.05
CA ASP A 535 -57.07 35.09 -12.30
C ASP A 535 -55.75 35.50 -12.99
N GLN A 536 -55.88 35.64 -14.32
CA GLN A 536 -55.41 36.83 -15.07
C GLN A 536 -56.27 38.05 -14.66
N PRO A 537 -55.86 39.33 -14.88
CA PRO A 537 -55.25 39.84 -16.12
C PRO A 537 -54.23 40.99 -15.81
N GLU A 538 -53.69 41.85 -16.66
CA GLU A 538 -53.91 42.28 -18.04
C GLU A 538 -52.80 43.31 -18.37
N GLN A 539 -52.76 43.72 -19.64
CA GLN A 539 -52.14 44.92 -20.21
C GLN A 539 -50.62 44.91 -20.49
N ALA A 540 -50.14 45.44 -21.62
CA ALA A 540 -50.76 45.87 -22.87
C ALA A 540 -49.60 46.18 -23.85
N GLU A 541 -49.85 45.93 -25.15
CA GLU A 541 -49.62 46.82 -26.31
C GLU A 541 -48.25 47.51 -26.49
N GLN A 542 -47.66 47.63 -27.68
CA GLN A 542 -48.10 47.41 -29.07
C GLN A 542 -46.90 47.62 -30.02
N ALA A 543 -46.99 47.00 -31.21
CA ALA A 543 -46.55 47.47 -32.54
C ALA A 543 -45.02 47.65 -32.77
N GLU A 544 -44.41 47.40 -33.94
CA GLU A 544 -44.77 47.12 -35.35
C GLU A 544 -43.38 46.90 -36.03
N GLN A 545 -43.08 45.98 -36.95
CA GLN A 545 -43.32 45.91 -38.41
C GLN A 545 -42.22 44.92 -38.93
N ALA A 546 -42.52 43.85 -39.68
CA ALA A 546 -42.41 43.74 -41.16
C ALA A 546 -41.06 44.28 -41.72
N GLU A 547 -40.22 43.58 -42.49
CA GLU A 547 -40.47 42.73 -43.67
C GLU A 547 -39.14 42.09 -44.19
N GLN A 548 -39.27 40.96 -44.92
CA GLN A 548 -38.41 40.46 -46.04
C GLN A 548 -36.98 39.91 -45.72
N ALA A 549 -36.45 38.83 -46.33
CA ALA A 549 -36.79 38.07 -47.55
C ALA A 549 -36.26 36.61 -47.51
N GLU A 550 -36.92 35.77 -48.32
CA GLU A 550 -36.56 34.43 -48.87
C GLU A 550 -35.10 34.35 -49.42
N GLN A 551 -34.38 33.24 -49.64
CA GLN A 551 -34.53 31.78 -49.82
C GLN A 551 -33.07 31.24 -50.05
N PRO A 552 -32.76 29.96 -50.38
CA PRO A 552 -33.49 28.69 -50.25
C PRO A 552 -32.66 27.53 -49.62
N ASP A 553 -33.36 26.43 -49.33
CA ASP A 553 -32.84 25.12 -48.91
C ASP A 553 -32.00 24.40 -49.99
N GLN A 554 -31.07 23.54 -49.55
CA GLN A 554 -30.60 22.39 -50.31
C GLN A 554 -30.49 21.12 -49.42
N PRO A 555 -30.66 19.92 -50.02
CA PRO A 555 -31.33 18.79 -49.37
C PRO A 555 -30.38 17.75 -48.74
N ASP A 556 -30.95 16.99 -47.80
CA ASP A 556 -30.34 15.84 -47.12
C ASP A 556 -29.97 14.69 -48.09
N GLN A 557 -28.81 14.06 -47.83
CA GLN A 557 -28.46 12.76 -48.40
C GLN A 557 -28.76 11.61 -47.43
N PRO A 558 -29.22 10.44 -47.91
CA PRO A 558 -29.75 9.36 -47.09
C PRO A 558 -28.69 8.39 -46.55
N ASP A 559 -29.02 7.78 -45.41
CA ASP A 559 -28.26 6.75 -44.70
C ASP A 559 -28.05 5.46 -45.52
N GLN A 560 -26.87 4.86 -45.39
CA GLN A 560 -26.57 3.50 -45.89
C GLN A 560 -26.95 2.42 -44.86
N PRO A 561 -27.46 1.25 -45.30
CA PRO A 561 -27.95 0.19 -44.42
C PRO A 561 -26.86 -0.79 -43.95
N ASP A 562 -27.10 -1.36 -42.76
CA ASP A 562 -26.32 -2.39 -42.08
C ASP A 562 -26.20 -3.70 -42.87
N GLN A 563 -25.02 -4.35 -42.78
CA GLN A 563 -24.81 -5.72 -43.26
C GLN A 563 -24.97 -6.77 -42.15
N PRO A 564 -25.48 -7.98 -42.47
CA PRO A 564 -25.93 -8.97 -41.49
C PRO A 564 -24.87 -9.97 -41.03
N ASP A 565 -25.12 -10.51 -39.83
CA ASP A 565 -24.45 -11.66 -39.18
C ASP A 565 -24.41 -12.91 -40.06
N GLN A 566 -23.28 -13.63 -40.02
CA GLN A 566 -23.15 -15.00 -40.54
C GLN A 566 -22.99 -16.02 -39.42
N SER A 567 -23.78 -17.07 -39.57
CA SER A 567 -24.12 -18.14 -38.64
C SER A 567 -23.10 -19.28 -38.56
N ASP A 568 -23.20 -20.02 -37.45
CA ASP A 568 -22.60 -21.33 -37.14
C ASP A 568 -22.76 -22.41 -38.21
N GLN A 569 -21.76 -23.33 -38.27
CA GLN A 569 -21.90 -24.82 -38.32
C GLN A 569 -20.55 -25.51 -38.69
N PRO A 570 -20.36 -26.84 -38.52
CA PRO A 570 -20.49 -27.68 -37.31
C PRO A 570 -19.27 -28.66 -37.10
N ASP A 571 -19.26 -29.37 -35.96
CA ASP A 571 -18.36 -30.49 -35.62
C ASP A 571 -18.51 -31.73 -36.52
N GLN A 572 -17.40 -32.50 -36.70
CA GLN A 572 -17.32 -33.98 -36.78
C GLN A 572 -15.88 -34.48 -37.16
N PRO A 573 -15.51 -35.77 -37.00
CA PRO A 573 -15.44 -36.61 -35.79
C PRO A 573 -14.09 -37.39 -35.63
N ASP A 574 -13.99 -38.17 -34.54
CA ASP A 574 -12.96 -39.17 -34.18
C ASP A 574 -12.56 -40.17 -35.30
N GLN A 575 -11.26 -40.50 -35.37
CA GLN A 575 -10.78 -41.86 -35.70
C GLN A 575 -9.50 -42.25 -34.93
N THR A 576 -9.66 -43.33 -34.17
CA THR A 576 -8.67 -44.25 -33.58
C THR A 576 -7.86 -45.03 -34.63
N ASP A 577 -6.59 -45.33 -34.33
CA ASP A 577 -5.94 -46.67 -34.43
C ASP A 577 -4.48 -46.55 -33.94
N GLN A 578 -4.13 -47.13 -32.79
CA GLN A 578 -3.57 -48.48 -32.57
C GLN A 578 -2.14 -48.74 -33.08
N ALA A 579 -1.32 -49.19 -32.11
CA ALA A 579 -0.16 -50.09 -32.19
C ALA A 579 1.21 -49.54 -32.67
N ASN A 580 2.17 -49.46 -31.75
CA ASN A 580 3.22 -50.49 -31.68
C ASN A 580 3.96 -50.52 -30.34
N GLN A 581 4.08 -51.74 -29.81
CA GLN A 581 4.99 -52.17 -28.74
C GLN A 581 6.42 -52.24 -29.28
N ALA A 582 7.43 -51.96 -28.44
CA ALA A 582 8.54 -52.89 -28.11
C ALA A 582 9.70 -52.14 -27.41
N GLU A 583 10.20 -52.80 -26.35
CA GLU A 583 11.41 -52.56 -25.52
C GLU A 583 11.40 -51.45 -24.46
#